data_AF-A6HCF0-F1
#
_entry.id   AF-A6HCF0-F1
#
_cell.length_a   1.000
_cell.length_b   1.000
_cell.length_c   1.000
_cell.angle_alpha   90.00
_cell.angle_beta   90.00
_cell.angle_gamma   90.00
#
_symmetry.space_group_name_H-M   'P 1'
#
loop_
_entity.id
_entity.type
_entity.pdbx_description
1 polymer ?
#
loop_
_entity_poly.entity_id
_entity_poly.type
_entity_poly.pdbx_seq_one_letter_code
_entity_poly.pdbx_strand_id
1 'polypeptide(L)'
;MSGKDRIEIFPSRMAQTIMKARLKGAQTGRNLLKKKSDALTLRFRQILKKIIETKMLMGEVMREAAFSLAEAKFTAGDFRWRVDDIRGKLG
;
A
#
# COMPACT_ATOMS: atom_id res chain seq x y z
N MET A 1 -7.13 -39.42 9.29
CA MET A 1 -8.05 -38.33 9.64
C MET A 1 -7.89 -38.08 11.13
N SER A 2 -7.19 -37.01 11.49
CA SER A 2 -6.58 -36.83 12.81
C SER A 2 -7.63 -36.41 13.83
N GLY A 3 -7.55 -36.93 15.06
CA GLY A 3 -8.46 -36.55 16.17
C GLY A 3 -8.46 -35.05 16.51
N LYS A 4 -7.58 -34.26 15.89
CA LYS A 4 -7.49 -32.79 15.99
C LYS A 4 -8.48 -32.02 15.11
N ASP A 5 -9.21 -32.68 14.21
CA ASP A 5 -10.17 -32.03 13.29
C ASP A 5 -11.51 -31.65 13.96
N ARG A 6 -11.70 -32.01 15.24
CA ARG A 6 -12.95 -31.79 15.98
C ARG A 6 -12.66 -31.16 17.33
N ILE A 7 -13.56 -30.30 17.78
CA ILE A 7 -13.49 -29.72 19.11
C ILE A 7 -13.84 -30.81 20.13
N GLU A 8 -12.96 -31.00 21.11
CA GLU A 8 -13.20 -31.90 22.24
C GLU A 8 -14.33 -31.34 23.11
N ILE A 9 -15.55 -31.81 22.87
CA ILE A 9 -16.74 -31.48 23.67
C ILE A 9 -17.59 -32.72 23.87
N PHE A 10 -18.14 -32.87 25.07
CA PHE A 10 -19.07 -33.96 25.36
C PHE A 10 -20.36 -33.81 24.51
N PRO A 11 -20.80 -34.86 23.81
CA PRO A 11 -21.97 -34.78 22.95
C PRO A 11 -23.25 -34.61 23.79
N SER A 12 -23.82 -33.41 23.76
CA SER A 12 -25.10 -33.07 24.41
C SER A 12 -25.93 -32.13 23.52
N ARG A 13 -27.24 -32.02 23.79
CA ARG A 13 -28.11 -31.07 23.06
C ARG A 13 -27.63 -29.62 23.23
N MET A 14 -27.16 -29.26 24.42
CA MET A 14 -26.60 -27.93 24.67
C MET A 14 -25.32 -27.69 23.85
N ALA A 15 -24.41 -28.68 23.80
CA ALA A 15 -23.19 -28.62 22.99
C ALA A 15 -23.51 -28.42 21.49
N GLN A 16 -24.54 -29.09 20.97
CA GLN A 16 -24.96 -28.92 19.58
C GLN A 16 -25.42 -27.48 19.28
N THR A 17 -26.19 -26.86 20.17
CA THR A 17 -26.63 -25.46 20.02
C THR A 17 -25.45 -24.50 20.03
N ILE A 18 -24.49 -24.70 20.94
CA ILE A 18 -23.25 -23.91 21.02
C ILE A 18 -22.43 -24.04 19.72
N MET A 19 -22.28 -25.26 19.21
CA MET A 19 -21.52 -25.50 17.97
C MET A 19 -22.18 -24.88 16.74
N LYS A 20 -23.52 -24.92 16.63
CA LYS A 20 -24.25 -24.22 15.56
C LYS A 20 -24.06 -22.70 15.63
N ALA A 21 -24.11 -22.12 16.83
CA ALA A 21 -23.88 -20.69 17.02
C ALA A 21 -22.43 -20.30 16.64
N ARG A 22 -21.44 -21.08 17.06
CA ARG A 22 -20.03 -20.90 16.67
C ARG A 22 -19.83 -20.99 15.16
N LEU A 23 -20.43 -21.98 14.51
CA LEU A 23 -20.35 -22.13 13.05
C LEU A 23 -20.91 -20.91 12.32
N LYS A 24 -22.10 -20.44 12.73
CA LYS A 24 -22.72 -19.24 12.13
C LYS A 24 -21.84 -18.00 12.35
N GLY A 25 -21.31 -17.82 13.56
CA GLY A 25 -20.37 -16.74 13.87
C GLY A 25 -19.11 -16.78 13.01
N ALA A 26 -18.52 -17.96 12.80
CA ALA A 26 -17.35 -18.15 11.95
C ALA A 26 -17.64 -17.88 10.47
N GLN A 27 -18.81 -18.31 9.96
CA GLN A 27 -19.25 -18.01 8.59
C GLN A 27 -19.40 -16.50 8.37
N THR A 28 -20.05 -15.80 9.30
CA THR A 28 -20.18 -14.35 9.25
C THR A 28 -18.81 -13.67 9.36
N GLY A 29 -17.96 -14.08 10.30
CA GLY A 29 -16.62 -13.56 10.49
C GLY A 29 -15.75 -13.70 9.24
N ARG A 30 -15.76 -14.86 8.59
CA ARG A 30 -15.07 -15.08 7.31
C ARG A 30 -15.57 -14.11 6.23
N ASN A 31 -16.89 -13.93 6.10
CA ASN A 31 -17.45 -13.02 5.10
C ASN A 31 -17.03 -11.57 5.35
N LEU A 32 -17.01 -11.13 6.61
CA LEU A 32 -16.55 -9.79 7.01
C LEU A 32 -15.07 -9.60 6.68
N LEU A 33 -14.22 -10.57 7.04
CA LEU A 33 -12.79 -10.53 6.74
C LEU A 33 -12.53 -10.56 5.23
N LYS A 34 -13.30 -11.34 4.47
CA LYS A 34 -13.18 -11.36 3.00
C LYS A 34 -13.51 -10.00 2.40
N LYS A 35 -14.62 -9.39 2.79
CA LYS A 35 -15.01 -8.03 2.34
C LYS A 35 -13.93 -6.99 2.68
N LYS A 36 -13.36 -7.05 3.89
CA LYS A 36 -12.23 -6.19 4.29
C LYS A 36 -11.01 -6.42 3.39
N SER A 37 -10.64 -7.67 3.13
CA SER A 37 -9.50 -8.01 2.26
C SER A 37 -9.69 -7.54 0.82
N ASP A 38 -10.92 -7.61 0.29
CA ASP A 38 -11.23 -7.12 -1.05
C ASP A 38 -11.14 -5.60 -1.14
N ALA A 39 -11.65 -4.88 -0.13
CA ALA A 39 -11.52 -3.42 -0.06
C ALA A 39 -10.06 -2.98 0.02
N LEU A 40 -9.24 -3.66 0.82
CA LEU A 40 -7.80 -3.40 0.90
C LEU A 40 -7.11 -3.68 -0.43
N THR A 41 -7.45 -4.78 -1.10
CA THR A 41 -6.89 -5.14 -2.41
C THR A 41 -7.25 -4.12 -3.48
N LEU A 42 -8.49 -3.63 -3.49
CA LEU A 42 -8.93 -2.56 -4.39
C LEU A 42 -8.13 -1.27 -4.14
N ARG A 43 -7.99 -0.86 -2.88
CA ARG A 43 -7.24 0.36 -2.52
C ARG A 43 -5.77 0.23 -2.86
N PHE A 44 -5.16 -0.93 -2.62
CA PHE A 44 -3.79 -1.22 -3.00
C PHE A 44 -3.58 -1.06 -4.51
N ARG A 45 -4.47 -1.64 -5.33
CA ARG A 45 -4.43 -1.48 -6.79
C ARG A 45 -4.58 -0.02 -7.23
N GLN A 46 -5.45 0.76 -6.59
CA GLN A 46 -5.60 2.20 -6.87
C GLN A 46 -4.32 2.98 -6.55
N ILE A 47 -3.68 2.68 -5.40
CA ILE A 47 -2.43 3.32 -5.00
C ILE A 47 -1.31 2.96 -5.99
N LEU A 48 -1.21 1.68 -6.38
CA LEU A 48 -0.23 1.25 -7.38
C LEU A 48 -0.38 1.99 -8.72
N LYS A 49 -1.63 2.16 -9.21
CA LYS A 49 -1.88 2.94 -10.43
C LYS A 49 -1.38 4.38 -10.30
N LYS A 50 -1.73 5.05 -9.20
CA LYS A 50 -1.28 6.42 -8.91
C LYS A 50 0.24 6.53 -8.84
N ILE A 51 0.91 5.55 -8.23
CA ILE A 51 2.38 5.52 -8.17
C ILE A 51 2.99 5.43 -9.57
N ILE A 52 2.45 4.57 -10.43
CA ILE A 52 2.96 4.42 -11.81
C ILE A 52 2.74 5.71 -12.61
N GLU A 53 1.54 6.29 -12.56
CA GLU A 53 1.22 7.56 -13.22
C GLU A 53 2.15 8.68 -12.75
N THR A 54 2.33 8.83 -11.43
CA THR A 54 3.21 9.85 -10.86
C THR A 54 4.67 9.61 -11.24
N LYS A 55 5.13 8.35 -11.29
CA LYS A 55 6.49 8.02 -11.70
C LYS A 55 6.76 8.37 -13.17
N MET A 56 5.79 8.15 -14.05
CA MET A 56 5.89 8.53 -15.45
C MET A 56 5.96 10.06 -15.60
N LEU A 57 5.04 10.78 -14.95
CA LEU A 57 5.02 12.25 -14.95
C LEU A 57 6.33 12.82 -14.39
N MET A 58 6.85 12.25 -13.31
CA MET A 58 8.15 12.63 -12.75
C MET A 58 9.29 12.50 -13.78
N GLY A 59 9.24 11.47 -14.64
CA GLY A 59 10.23 11.30 -15.71
C GLY A 59 10.19 12.41 -16.77
N GLU A 60 9.00 12.92 -17.09
CA GLU A 60 8.83 14.05 -18.03
C GLU A 60 9.29 15.36 -17.39
N VAL A 61 8.81 15.65 -16.17
CA VAL A 61 9.20 16.85 -15.42
C VAL A 61 10.71 16.90 -15.19
N MET A 62 11.33 15.76 -14.88
CA MET A 62 12.78 15.71 -14.67
C MET A 62 13.58 15.90 -15.96
N ARG A 63 13.04 15.46 -17.11
CA ARG A 63 13.64 15.72 -18.42
C ARG A 63 13.60 17.20 -18.75
N GLU A 64 12.45 17.84 -18.57
CA GLU A 64 12.29 19.30 -18.76
C GLU A 64 13.21 20.07 -17.83
N ALA A 65 13.24 19.74 -16.53
CA ALA A 65 14.13 20.37 -15.56
C ALA A 65 15.61 20.21 -15.93
N ALA A 66 16.02 19.06 -16.48
CA ALA A 66 17.37 18.85 -16.97
C ALA A 66 17.70 19.72 -18.18
N PHE A 67 16.75 19.91 -19.11
CA PHE A 67 16.90 20.83 -20.24
C PHE A 67 16.98 22.29 -19.78
N SER A 68 16.08 22.75 -18.91
CA SER A 68 16.13 24.11 -18.35
C SER A 68 17.43 24.38 -17.60
N LEU A 69 17.95 23.38 -16.87
CA LEU A 69 19.25 23.47 -16.21
C LEU A 69 20.38 23.61 -17.25
N ALA A 70 20.34 22.87 -18.37
CA ALA A 70 21.31 23.00 -19.43
C ALA A 70 21.29 24.39 -20.10
N GLU A 71 20.10 24.94 -20.37
CA GLU A 71 19.94 26.31 -20.89
C GLU A 71 20.49 27.37 -19.93
N ALA A 72 20.20 27.23 -18.63
CA ALA A 72 20.75 28.10 -17.60
C ALA A 72 22.28 28.02 -17.56
N LYS A 73 22.86 26.82 -17.69
CA LYS A 73 24.31 26.64 -17.75
C LYS A 73 24.94 27.19 -19.03
N PHE A 74 24.25 27.09 -20.16
CA PHE A 74 24.72 27.64 -21.42
C PHE A 74 24.79 29.16 -21.39
N THR A 75 23.77 29.81 -20.80
CA THR A 75 23.67 31.27 -20.72
C THR A 75 24.53 31.89 -19.60
N ALA A 76 24.53 31.29 -18.41
CA ALA A 76 25.19 31.84 -17.22
C ALA A 76 26.56 31.20 -16.89
N GLY A 77 26.97 30.17 -17.62
CA GLY A 77 28.17 29.39 -17.31
C GLY A 77 27.98 28.45 -16.12
N ASP A 78 29.07 28.01 -15.49
CA ASP A 78 28.98 27.12 -14.32
C ASP A 78 28.74 27.91 -13.02
N PHE A 79 27.50 27.87 -12.53
CA PHE A 79 27.06 28.53 -11.29
C PHE A 79 26.88 27.55 -10.12
N ARG A 80 27.35 26.30 -10.28
CA ARG A 80 27.12 25.22 -9.29
C ARG A 80 27.68 25.54 -7.92
N TRP A 81 28.89 26.09 -7.85
CA TRP A 81 29.56 26.49 -6.60
C TRP A 81 28.75 27.54 -5.81
N ARG A 82 28.09 28.47 -6.51
CA ARG A 82 27.28 29.52 -5.88
C ARG A 82 25.97 28.95 -5.35
N VAL A 83 25.36 28.01 -6.06
CA VAL A 83 24.16 27.31 -5.59
C VAL A 83 24.46 26.44 -4.38
N ASP A 84 25.58 25.72 -4.38
CA ASP A 84 26.01 24.89 -3.24
C ASP A 84 26.36 25.75 -2.00
N ASP A 85 27.00 26.91 -2.16
CA ASP A 85 27.27 27.87 -1.07
C ASP A 85 25.98 28.44 -0.47
N ILE A 86 25.02 28.85 -1.31
CA ILE A 86 23.71 29.33 -0.85
C ILE A 86 22.95 28.22 -0.12
N ARG A 87 22.98 26.98 -0.64
CA ARG A 87 22.34 25.83 0.02
C ARG A 87 22.96 25.56 1.40
N GLY A 88 24.28 25.62 1.51
CA GLY A 88 25.00 25.39 2.77
C GLY A 88 24.77 26.47 3.83
N LYS A 89 24.37 27.68 3.45
CA LYS A 89 24.06 28.79 4.36
C LYS A 89 22.59 28.82 4.84
N LEU A 90 21.71 28.06 4.18
CA LEU A 90 20.28 28.01 4.48
C LEU A 90 19.85 26.81 5.33
N GLY A 91 20.72 25.81 5.52
CA GLY A 91 20.53 24.69 6.44
C GLY A 91 21.31 24.88 7.73
#